data_AF-A0A067CW45-F1
#
_entry.id   AF-A0A067CW45-F1
#
_cell.length_a   1.000
_cell.length_b   1.000
_cell.length_c   1.000
_cell.angle_alpha   90.00
_cell.angle_beta   90.00
_cell.angle_gamma   90.00
#
_symmetry.space_group_name_H-M   'P 1'
#
loop_
_entity.id
_entity.type
_entity.pdbx_description
1 polymer ?
#
loop_
_entity_poly.entity_id
_entity_poly.type
_entity_poly.pdbx_seq_one_letter_code
_entity_poly.pdbx_strand_id
1 'polypeptide(L)'
;MVVPFDSTPTRRAPCGQGLALALLNLAFATVVAVSTYYLNLLANTHVGLGLNVETFTSNQFNIPVNVLLQGSVTFPLATALPLNATLSLSTLLYKSCSKKDVACASAFLPETNHLWSAVAKTFANISKFEQPRFQDPTQVITIQHINNLAGWNKPTVQFSIDGHDMAITCMVRRASFYLASSTASSAVIDSIAFCSQRKFDPKWICENQVATDAPSHAIQVSRGKASYLGVAPRHDIYMNPGFLATFMGGPLGAVRLGPVPAIDEFEGGILQIMAPWDIVPFGDCATLNPSTGLGWLMQMAGFVTMFWKSDALMLTNSIVLWLMTLYLVLLQVLFLRHSVICSVPVYMAKNVVGLVILFVGFWGNTNLQTLTTYLHQTPSFNLGYYIYCGPAQLASIVGIMTGTLIQMWFNPRLVTQTWLLLVFSLVNWFLVFALEAFVFPGMSSSVPGPCGLATSTGCLQCTAIKRNYYLSAVASSGVVLVAIGCVYLVSLKQRKTSQVVPSAHSVLTYLRVPDLRSTVTSLEGCLQRNNAVSDDVGIDAGILLAKNMLQVSDAVLTRTSNVQYELIYRLIPTAFLKRFYSSTVGSMLVVHIEKRALTHVSSYKYLHEMGIGGGDGLSGYFV
;
A
#
# COMPACT_ATOMS: atom_id res chain seq x y z
N MET A 1 -33.16 -17.44 -65.38
CA MET A 1 -33.57 -16.23 -64.63
C MET A 1 -32.88 -16.29 -63.28
N VAL A 2 -31.87 -15.46 -63.08
CA VAL A 2 -31.15 -15.35 -61.80
C VAL A 2 -32.03 -14.55 -60.86
N VAL A 3 -32.47 -15.17 -59.76
CA VAL A 3 -33.18 -14.47 -58.69
C VAL A 3 -32.13 -13.98 -57.69
N PRO A 4 -32.03 -12.67 -57.42
CA PRO A 4 -31.06 -12.13 -56.48
C PRO A 4 -31.44 -12.54 -55.05
N PHE A 5 -30.44 -12.98 -54.29
CA PHE A 5 -30.55 -13.41 -52.91
C PHE A 5 -30.47 -12.17 -52.00
N ASP A 6 -31.58 -11.46 -51.84
CA ASP A 6 -31.68 -10.38 -50.86
C ASP A 6 -31.87 -10.98 -49.45
N SER A 7 -30.75 -11.25 -48.78
CA SER A 7 -30.74 -11.56 -47.36
C SER A 7 -30.91 -10.29 -46.53
N THR A 8 -32.15 -9.95 -46.15
CA THR A 8 -32.39 -8.94 -45.13
C THR A 8 -31.82 -9.42 -43.79
N PRO A 9 -30.88 -8.70 -43.14
CA PRO A 9 -30.30 -9.14 -41.89
C PRO A 9 -31.28 -8.89 -40.74
N THR A 10 -31.71 -9.96 -40.06
CA THR A 10 -32.28 -9.87 -38.70
C THR A 10 -31.35 -9.02 -37.84
N ARG A 11 -31.90 -7.96 -37.19
CA ARG A 11 -31.17 -7.02 -36.33
C ARG A 11 -30.22 -7.77 -35.38
N ARG A 12 -28.94 -7.80 -35.73
CA ARG A 12 -27.86 -8.32 -34.89
C ARG A 12 -27.67 -7.34 -33.73
N ALA A 13 -27.60 -7.82 -32.49
CA ALA A 13 -27.09 -6.99 -31.41
C ALA A 13 -25.66 -6.53 -31.80
N PRO A 14 -25.32 -5.24 -31.69
CA PRO A 14 -24.06 -4.71 -32.21
C PRO A 14 -22.80 -5.29 -31.55
N CYS A 15 -22.97 -5.92 -30.37
CA CYS A 15 -21.93 -6.57 -29.56
C CYS A 15 -22.50 -7.82 -28.86
N GLY A 16 -21.76 -8.93 -28.87
CA GLY A 16 -22.09 -10.14 -28.08
C GLY A 16 -21.68 -10.02 -26.61
N GLN A 17 -22.26 -10.87 -25.74
CA GLN A 17 -21.94 -10.89 -24.30
C GLN A 17 -20.46 -11.24 -24.02
N GLY A 18 -19.81 -12.00 -24.91
CA GLY A 18 -18.38 -12.30 -24.88
C GLY A 18 -17.50 -11.05 -24.91
N LEU A 19 -17.90 -10.06 -25.70
CA LEU A 19 -17.17 -8.80 -25.84
C LEU A 19 -17.30 -7.93 -24.59
N ALA A 20 -18.48 -7.87 -23.97
CA ALA A 20 -18.68 -7.10 -22.74
C ALA A 20 -17.78 -7.60 -21.60
N LEU A 21 -17.68 -8.91 -21.40
CA LEU A 21 -16.78 -9.49 -20.40
C LEU A 21 -15.29 -9.28 -20.77
N ALA A 22 -14.95 -9.35 -22.06
CA ALA A 22 -13.57 -9.08 -22.50
C ALA A 22 -13.15 -7.63 -22.18
N LEU A 23 -14.02 -6.65 -22.46
CA LEU A 23 -13.79 -5.24 -22.13
C LEU A 23 -13.70 -5.00 -20.63
N LEU A 24 -14.54 -5.67 -19.82
CA LEU A 24 -14.44 -5.60 -18.37
C LEU A 24 -13.08 -6.11 -17.86
N ASN A 25 -12.62 -7.27 -18.37
CA ASN A 25 -11.32 -7.81 -18.02
C ASN A 25 -10.16 -6.88 -18.44
N LEU A 26 -10.28 -6.19 -19.58
CA LEU A 26 -9.31 -5.18 -20.00
C LEU A 26 -9.30 -3.97 -19.06
N ALA A 27 -10.48 -3.50 -18.64
CA ALA A 27 -10.60 -2.42 -17.68
C ALA A 27 -9.91 -2.79 -16.34
N PHE A 28 -10.21 -3.99 -15.81
CA PHE A 28 -9.53 -4.50 -14.62
C PHE A 28 -8.02 -4.64 -14.82
N ALA A 29 -7.56 -5.21 -15.94
CA ALA A 29 -6.12 -5.35 -16.19
C ALA A 29 -5.42 -3.98 -16.28
N THR A 30 -6.11 -2.97 -16.81
CA THR A 30 -5.61 -1.59 -16.85
C THR A 30 -5.50 -1.01 -15.44
N VAL A 31 -6.51 -1.21 -14.59
CA VAL A 31 -6.46 -0.82 -13.17
C VAL A 31 -5.31 -1.50 -12.44
N VAL A 32 -5.08 -2.80 -12.67
CA VAL A 32 -3.92 -3.52 -12.10
C VAL A 32 -2.62 -2.88 -12.56
N ALA A 33 -2.42 -2.68 -13.86
CA ALA A 33 -1.17 -2.12 -14.40
C ALA A 33 -0.89 -0.70 -13.87
N VAL A 34 -1.89 0.18 -13.91
CA VAL A 34 -1.77 1.57 -13.42
C VAL A 34 -1.52 1.61 -11.92
N SER A 35 -2.28 0.85 -11.12
CA SER A 35 -2.10 0.81 -9.67
C SER A 35 -0.74 0.23 -9.29
N THR A 36 -0.30 -0.83 -9.98
CA THR A 36 1.03 -1.42 -9.76
C THR A 36 2.14 -0.42 -10.08
N TYR A 37 2.00 0.36 -11.17
CA TYR A 37 2.95 1.39 -11.54
C TYR A 37 3.09 2.46 -10.45
N TYR A 38 1.97 3.02 -9.98
CA TYR A 38 1.99 4.02 -8.92
C TYR A 38 2.53 3.47 -7.59
N LEU A 39 2.12 2.26 -7.19
CA LEU A 39 2.67 1.62 -5.99
C LEU A 39 4.17 1.36 -6.13
N ASN A 40 4.65 1.00 -7.32
CA ASN A 40 6.08 0.77 -7.56
C ASN A 40 6.90 2.08 -7.49
N LEU A 41 6.30 3.24 -7.72
CA LEU A 41 6.95 4.54 -7.48
C LEU A 41 7.15 4.82 -5.98
N LEU A 42 6.30 4.25 -5.11
CA LEU A 42 6.43 4.39 -3.66
C LEU A 42 7.31 3.30 -3.05
N ALA A 43 7.23 2.07 -3.56
CA ALA A 43 7.90 0.93 -2.96
C ALA A 43 9.41 1.07 -2.99
N ASN A 44 10.04 0.70 -1.87
CA ASN A 44 11.49 0.69 -1.66
C ASN A 44 12.17 2.04 -1.94
N THR A 45 11.42 3.15 -1.85
CA THR A 45 11.95 4.51 -1.99
C THR A 45 11.56 5.38 -0.79
N HIS A 46 12.34 6.42 -0.54
CA HIS A 46 12.03 7.43 0.47
C HIS A 46 11.11 8.50 -0.14
N VAL A 47 9.88 8.58 0.35
CA VAL A 47 8.85 9.50 -0.12
C VAL A 47 8.67 10.60 0.93
N GLY A 48 9.06 11.82 0.58
CA GLY A 48 8.85 12.98 1.43
C GLY A 48 7.36 13.33 1.51
N LEU A 49 6.77 13.25 2.71
CA LEU A 49 5.38 13.63 2.97
C LEU A 49 5.24 15.13 3.30
N GLY A 50 6.36 15.83 3.48
CA GLY A 50 6.41 17.26 3.75
C GLY A 50 6.54 17.58 5.24
N LEU A 51 6.26 18.83 5.58
CA LEU A 51 6.28 19.32 6.96
C LEU A 51 4.98 18.90 7.66
N ASN A 52 5.10 18.11 8.72
CA ASN A 52 4.01 17.87 9.65
C ASN A 52 4.16 18.77 10.89
N VAL A 53 3.05 19.36 11.32
CA VAL A 53 3.00 20.24 12.49
C VAL A 53 1.90 19.75 13.42
N GLU A 54 2.30 19.38 14.61
CA GLU A 54 1.41 19.02 15.71
C GLU A 54 1.29 20.24 16.62
N THR A 55 0.07 20.61 16.99
CA THR A 55 -0.19 21.74 17.89
C THR A 55 -1.10 21.31 19.03
N PHE A 56 -1.23 22.16 20.05
CA PHE A 56 -2.14 21.88 21.16
C PHE A 56 -3.61 21.82 20.76
N THR A 57 -4.00 22.38 19.61
CA THR A 57 -5.41 22.49 19.17
C THR A 57 -5.73 21.70 17.89
N SER A 58 -4.76 21.49 17.01
CA SER A 58 -4.91 20.75 15.75
C SER A 58 -3.79 19.74 15.61
N ASN A 59 -4.11 18.49 15.21
CA ASN A 59 -3.20 17.36 15.21
C ASN A 59 -2.51 17.25 16.59
N GLN A 60 -3.27 16.77 17.57
CA GLN A 60 -2.80 16.71 18.95
C GLN A 60 -1.94 15.47 19.17
N PHE A 61 -0.66 15.67 19.49
CA PHE A 61 0.24 14.59 19.89
C PHE A 61 0.19 14.37 21.40
N ASN A 62 -0.43 13.26 21.82
CA ASN A 62 -0.51 12.86 23.23
C ASN A 62 0.72 12.01 23.62
N ILE A 63 1.38 12.36 24.71
CA ILE A 63 2.47 11.55 25.26
C ILE A 63 1.92 10.27 25.87
N PRO A 64 2.41 9.07 25.46
CA PRO A 64 2.04 7.84 26.13
C PRO A 64 2.63 7.82 27.54
N VAL A 65 1.77 7.58 28.53
CA VAL A 65 2.15 7.47 29.94
C VAL A 65 1.91 6.03 30.41
N ASN A 66 2.99 5.33 30.80
CA ASN A 66 2.85 4.04 31.47
C ASN A 66 2.63 4.22 32.96
N VAL A 67 3.45 5.04 33.60
CA VAL A 67 3.35 5.45 34.99
C VAL A 67 4.06 6.79 35.14
N LEU A 68 3.46 7.72 35.89
CA LEU A 68 4.08 9.02 36.15
C LEU A 68 5.09 8.88 37.29
N LEU A 69 6.29 9.37 37.05
CA LEU A 69 7.26 9.69 38.09
C LEU A 69 7.27 11.20 38.26
N GLN A 70 6.79 11.66 39.42
CA GLN A 70 6.89 13.06 39.83
C GLN A 70 7.76 13.13 41.08
N GLY A 71 8.64 14.12 41.14
CA GLY A 71 9.55 14.30 42.26
C GLY A 71 9.76 15.77 42.58
N SER A 72 9.94 16.05 43.87
CA SER A 72 10.39 17.35 44.35
C SER A 72 11.54 17.15 45.33
N VAL A 73 12.67 17.81 45.10
CA VAL A 73 13.84 17.77 46.00
C VAL A 73 14.49 19.13 46.11
N THR A 74 14.93 19.49 47.31
CA THR A 74 15.72 20.69 47.55
C THR A 74 17.21 20.34 47.57
N PHE A 75 18.01 21.13 46.89
CA PHE A 75 19.44 20.90 46.70
C PHE A 75 20.21 22.20 46.97
N PRO A 76 21.03 22.29 48.05
CA PRO A 76 21.93 23.42 48.25
C PRO A 76 23.01 23.41 47.16
N LEU A 77 23.20 24.53 46.46
CA LEU A 77 24.09 24.57 45.30
C LEU A 77 25.55 24.25 45.66
N ALA A 78 25.98 24.62 46.87
CA ALA A 78 27.31 24.32 47.40
C ALA A 78 27.57 22.82 47.67
N THR A 79 26.54 21.97 47.80
CA THR A 79 26.71 20.57 48.18
C THR A 79 27.49 19.79 47.11
N ALA A 80 28.60 19.15 47.47
CA ALA A 80 29.36 18.29 46.56
C ALA A 80 28.46 17.17 46.00
N LEU A 81 28.53 16.94 44.68
CA LEU A 81 27.68 15.96 43.99
C LEU A 81 28.57 15.09 43.10
N PRO A 82 29.09 13.97 43.63
CA PRO A 82 29.88 13.04 42.82
C PRO A 82 28.95 12.38 41.80
N LEU A 83 29.27 12.50 40.51
CA LEU A 83 28.53 11.82 39.44
C LEU A 83 29.13 10.44 39.16
N ASN A 84 28.29 9.42 39.22
CA ASN A 84 28.67 8.08 38.78
C ASN A 84 28.92 8.10 37.25
N ALA A 85 30.01 7.45 36.82
CA ALA A 85 30.38 7.31 35.42
C ALA A 85 29.32 6.61 34.56
N THR A 86 28.49 5.76 35.18
CA THR A 86 27.41 5.02 34.49
C THR A 86 26.15 5.84 34.27
N LEU A 87 25.99 6.98 34.97
CA LEU A 87 24.80 7.82 34.85
C LEU A 87 24.92 8.77 33.66
N SER A 88 23.82 8.91 32.92
CA SER A 88 23.69 9.88 31.84
C SER A 88 22.25 10.35 31.73
N LEU A 89 22.01 11.48 31.04
CA LEU A 89 20.64 11.93 30.76
C LEU A 89 19.85 10.91 29.92
N SER A 90 20.53 10.02 29.19
CA SER A 90 19.86 8.94 28.45
C SER A 90 19.12 7.97 29.38
N THR A 91 19.57 7.83 30.64
CA THR A 91 18.86 7.04 31.66
C THR A 91 17.45 7.61 31.91
N LEU A 92 17.27 8.93 31.89
CA LEU A 92 15.94 9.56 32.02
C LEU A 92 15.07 9.31 30.79
N LEU A 93 15.68 9.29 29.61
CA LEU A 93 14.99 9.17 28.32
C LEU A 93 14.49 7.75 28.05
N TYR A 94 15.26 6.72 28.43
CA TYR A 94 15.00 5.33 28.06
C TYR A 94 14.47 4.45 29.19
N LYS A 95 14.39 4.94 30.44
CA LYS A 95 13.80 4.16 31.53
C LYS A 95 12.34 3.80 31.19
N SER A 96 12.03 2.51 31.17
CA SER A 96 10.67 2.00 31.03
C SER A 96 10.22 1.32 32.32
N CYS A 97 8.94 1.50 32.64
CA CYS A 97 8.24 0.75 33.67
C CYS A 97 6.96 0.17 33.07
N SER A 98 6.44 -0.89 33.68
CA SER A 98 5.14 -1.46 33.30
C SER A 98 4.00 -0.47 33.57
N LYS A 99 2.86 -0.64 32.90
CA LYS A 99 1.69 0.23 33.10
C LYS A 99 1.27 0.21 34.59
N LYS A 100 1.12 1.41 35.18
CA LYS A 100 0.76 1.63 36.60
C LYS A 100 1.74 1.03 37.63
N ASP A 101 2.98 0.76 37.24
CA ASP A 101 4.00 0.22 38.14
C ASP A 101 4.68 1.32 38.98
N VAL A 102 4.02 1.68 40.08
CA VAL A 102 4.48 2.72 41.01
C VAL A 102 5.76 2.33 41.75
N ALA A 103 6.01 1.04 41.96
CA ALA A 103 7.21 0.55 42.62
C ALA A 103 8.46 0.77 41.75
N CYS A 104 8.37 0.44 40.45
CA CYS A 104 9.42 0.73 39.48
C CYS A 104 9.72 2.23 39.39
N ALA A 105 8.68 3.07 39.36
CA ALA A 105 8.85 4.53 39.36
C ALA A 105 9.56 5.00 40.65
N SER A 106 9.06 4.59 41.82
CA SER A 106 9.62 5.00 43.11
C SER A 106 11.09 4.61 43.28
N ALA A 107 11.47 3.42 42.82
CA ALA A 107 12.87 2.97 42.84
C ALA A 107 13.80 3.80 41.94
N PHE A 108 13.26 4.44 40.90
CA PHE A 108 14.03 5.27 39.95
C PHE A 108 14.15 6.75 40.37
N LEU A 109 13.34 7.18 41.35
CA LEU A 109 13.32 8.56 41.83
C LEU A 109 14.69 9.08 42.31
N PRO A 110 15.49 8.32 43.09
CA PRO A 110 16.80 8.80 43.55
C PRO A 110 17.78 9.09 42.40
N GLU A 111 17.84 8.21 41.39
CA GLU A 111 18.68 8.41 40.21
C GLU A 111 18.21 9.63 39.39
N THR A 112 16.89 9.82 39.29
CA THR A 112 16.32 10.97 38.60
C THR A 112 16.67 12.29 39.31
N ASN A 113 16.51 12.34 40.63
CA ASN A 113 16.90 13.48 41.45
C ASN A 113 18.40 13.81 41.31
N HIS A 114 19.24 12.78 41.27
CA HIS A 114 20.69 12.94 41.12
C HIS A 114 21.07 13.54 39.77
N LEU A 115 20.46 13.08 38.66
CA LEU A 115 20.70 13.61 37.32
C LEU A 115 20.22 15.05 37.17
N TRP A 116 19.05 15.41 37.71
CA TRP A 116 18.59 16.80 37.68
C TRP A 116 19.42 17.73 38.58
N SER A 117 19.90 17.23 39.73
CA SER A 117 20.84 17.97 40.57
C SER A 117 22.15 18.24 39.82
N ALA A 118 22.65 17.28 39.03
CA ALA A 118 23.82 17.47 38.19
C ALA A 118 23.61 18.57 37.14
N VAL A 119 22.43 18.62 36.51
CA VAL A 119 22.06 19.71 35.59
C VAL A 119 22.06 21.05 36.32
N ALA A 120 21.40 21.16 37.48
CA ALA A 120 21.34 22.40 38.26
C ALA A 120 22.74 22.96 38.58
N LYS A 121 23.68 22.09 38.95
CA LYS A 121 25.06 22.50 39.27
C LYS A 121 25.82 23.09 38.09
N THR A 122 25.45 22.76 36.86
CA THR A 122 26.11 23.34 35.68
C THR A 122 25.74 24.80 35.45
N PHE A 123 24.66 25.32 36.05
CA PHE A 123 24.28 26.73 35.94
C PHE A 123 25.38 27.66 36.47
N ALA A 124 26.10 27.25 37.52
CA ALA A 124 27.24 27.99 38.05
C ALA A 124 28.40 28.17 37.03
N ASN A 125 28.45 27.33 35.99
CA ASN A 125 29.52 27.38 34.97
C ASN A 125 29.12 28.17 33.72
N ILE A 126 27.89 28.69 33.65
CA ILE A 126 27.41 29.43 32.47
C ILE A 126 27.85 30.89 32.57
N SER A 127 28.73 31.32 31.67
CA SER A 127 29.13 32.74 31.62
C SER A 127 27.94 33.62 31.22
N LYS A 128 27.70 34.73 31.94
CA LYS A 128 26.61 35.68 31.68
C LYS A 128 25.21 35.04 31.70
N PHE A 129 24.95 34.16 32.66
CA PHE A 129 23.64 33.57 32.83
C PHE A 129 22.59 34.64 33.19
N GLU A 130 21.42 34.55 32.59
CA GLU A 130 20.34 35.55 32.73
C GLU A 130 19.78 35.57 34.15
N GLN A 131 19.96 34.46 34.89
CA GLN A 131 19.49 34.27 36.25
C GLN A 131 20.67 34.00 37.21
N PRO A 132 21.47 35.03 37.57
CA PRO A 132 22.69 34.87 38.34
C PRO A 132 22.47 34.29 39.75
N ARG A 133 21.25 34.39 40.31
CA ARG A 133 20.91 33.73 41.59
C ARG A 133 21.08 32.20 41.54
N PHE A 134 20.85 31.56 40.38
CA PHE A 134 21.11 30.12 40.22
C PHE A 134 22.60 29.77 40.13
N GLN A 135 23.49 30.75 40.22
CA GLN A 135 24.95 30.58 40.26
C GLN A 135 25.53 30.84 41.65
N ASP A 136 24.74 31.41 42.57
CA ASP A 136 25.17 31.73 43.92
C ASP A 136 25.19 30.47 44.79
N PRO A 137 26.36 30.04 45.31
CA PRO A 137 26.49 28.80 46.08
C PRO A 137 25.70 28.81 47.39
N THR A 138 25.28 29.97 47.89
CA THR A 138 24.48 30.09 49.12
C THR A 138 23.00 29.77 48.90
N GLN A 139 22.55 29.70 47.65
CA GLN A 139 21.15 29.44 47.32
C GLN A 139 20.81 27.95 47.43
N VAL A 140 19.55 27.69 47.76
CA VAL A 140 18.94 26.36 47.74
C VAL A 140 18.00 26.29 46.55
N ILE A 141 18.26 25.34 45.65
CA ILE A 141 17.44 25.13 44.45
C ILE A 141 16.41 24.05 44.75
N THR A 142 15.14 24.36 44.52
CA THR A 142 14.05 23.38 44.51
C THR A 142 13.88 22.84 43.10
N ILE A 143 13.98 21.52 42.96
CA ILE A 143 13.90 20.77 41.72
C ILE A 143 12.55 20.05 41.71
N GLN A 144 11.63 20.47 40.84
CA GLN A 144 10.36 19.80 40.57
C GLN A 144 10.42 19.15 39.20
N HIS A 145 10.19 17.85 39.07
CA HIS A 145 10.31 17.16 37.77
C HIS A 145 9.23 16.11 37.56
N ILE A 146 9.04 15.77 36.28
CA ILE A 146 8.09 14.74 35.82
C ILE A 146 8.71 13.87 34.72
N ASN A 147 8.31 12.60 34.69
CA ASN A 147 8.69 11.63 33.66
C ASN A 147 7.54 10.60 33.42
N ASN A 148 7.29 10.22 32.16
CA ASN A 148 6.20 9.32 31.75
C ASN A 148 6.56 7.82 31.70
N LEU A 149 7.84 7.46 31.85
CA LEU A 149 8.37 6.09 31.99
C LEU A 149 7.85 5.06 30.96
N ALA A 150 7.65 5.49 29.71
CA ALA A 150 7.19 4.68 28.59
C ALA A 150 8.33 4.09 27.73
N GLY A 151 9.60 4.38 28.03
CA GLY A 151 10.77 3.91 27.28
C GLY A 151 11.24 4.86 26.16
N TRP A 152 10.46 5.88 25.83
CA TRP A 152 10.86 7.06 25.06
C TRP A 152 10.29 8.32 25.71
N ASN A 153 10.90 8.69 26.82
CA ASN A 153 10.30 9.59 27.78
C ASN A 153 10.38 11.06 27.35
N LYS A 154 9.66 11.92 28.08
CA LYS A 154 9.70 13.39 27.96
C LYS A 154 10.06 14.00 29.32
N PRO A 155 11.23 13.66 29.90
CA PRO A 155 11.60 14.14 31.22
C PRO A 155 11.76 15.66 31.17
N THR A 156 11.04 16.33 32.08
CA THR A 156 11.01 17.79 32.20
C THR A 156 11.17 18.17 33.66
N VAL A 157 11.70 19.37 33.90
CA VAL A 157 11.99 19.87 35.25
C VAL A 157 11.79 21.39 35.30
N GLN A 158 11.37 21.88 36.46
CA GLN A 158 11.44 23.26 36.89
C GLN A 158 12.42 23.38 38.07
N PHE A 159 13.44 24.21 37.90
CA PHE A 159 14.34 24.65 38.96
C PHE A 159 13.87 26.01 39.48
N SER A 160 13.67 26.13 40.79
CA SER A 160 13.20 27.35 41.44
C SER A 160 14.02 27.65 42.70
N ILE A 161 14.01 28.92 43.13
CA ILE A 161 14.59 29.36 44.40
C ILE A 161 13.46 30.03 45.17
N ASP A 162 13.36 29.74 46.46
CA ASP A 162 12.29 30.30 47.29
C ASP A 162 12.33 31.83 47.28
N GLY A 163 11.15 32.46 47.13
CA GLY A 163 11.02 33.91 46.99
C GLY A 163 11.59 34.52 45.69
N HIS A 164 12.04 33.72 44.73
CA HIS A 164 12.48 34.20 43.40
C HIS A 164 11.36 34.08 42.37
N ASP A 165 11.15 35.13 41.56
CA ASP A 165 10.05 35.23 40.60
C ASP A 165 10.31 34.49 39.28
N MET A 166 11.54 34.02 39.08
CA MET A 166 11.98 33.30 37.90
C MET A 166 12.41 31.86 38.23
N ALA A 167 12.16 30.97 37.28
CA ALA A 167 12.55 29.58 37.30
C ALA A 167 13.33 29.22 36.02
N ILE A 168 14.05 28.11 36.07
CA ILE A 168 14.66 27.50 34.88
C ILE A 168 13.90 26.23 34.55
N THR A 169 13.31 26.15 33.37
CA THR A 169 12.67 24.91 32.89
C THR A 169 13.60 24.20 31.92
N CYS A 170 13.75 22.89 32.08
CA CYS A 170 14.54 22.08 31.15
C CYS A 170 13.78 20.87 30.64
N MET A 171 14.12 20.44 29.42
CA MET A 171 13.65 19.20 28.82
C MET A 171 14.85 18.40 28.29
N VAL A 172 14.89 17.09 28.56
CA VAL A 172 15.92 16.23 27.94
C VAL A 172 15.45 15.76 26.57
N ARG A 173 16.31 15.94 25.57
CA ARG A 173 16.09 15.49 24.20
C ARG A 173 17.37 14.89 23.63
N ARG A 174 17.20 13.96 22.69
CA ARG A 174 18.32 13.39 21.94
C ARG A 174 18.72 14.38 20.85
N ALA A 175 20.00 14.69 20.76
CA ALA A 175 20.53 15.55 19.70
C ALA A 175 21.87 15.02 19.20
N SER A 176 22.14 15.29 17.92
CA SER A 176 23.44 15.06 17.31
C SER A 176 24.26 16.34 17.41
N PHE A 177 25.53 16.24 17.81
CA PHE A 177 26.36 17.44 17.98
C PHE A 177 27.84 17.20 17.71
N TYR A 178 28.50 18.25 17.22
CA TYR A 178 29.93 18.27 16.93
C TYR A 178 30.48 19.69 17.02
N LEU A 179 31.79 19.82 17.20
CA LEU A 179 32.47 21.11 17.15
C LEU A 179 32.28 21.74 15.77
N ALA A 180 31.97 23.04 15.71
CA ALA A 180 31.78 23.74 14.44
C ALA A 180 33.06 23.75 13.55
N SER A 181 34.23 23.57 14.17
CA SER A 181 35.52 23.40 13.50
C SER A 181 35.78 22.00 12.95
N SER A 182 34.92 21.02 13.27
CA SER A 182 35.04 19.62 12.86
C SER A 182 34.02 19.25 11.77
N THR A 183 34.23 18.11 11.13
CA THR A 183 33.31 17.57 10.12
C THR A 183 32.06 16.96 10.75
N ALA A 184 30.93 16.97 10.06
CA ALA A 184 29.69 16.36 10.54
C ALA A 184 29.81 14.84 10.81
N SER A 185 30.80 14.17 10.19
CA SER A 185 31.11 12.76 10.46
C SER A 185 31.66 12.49 11.86
N SER A 186 32.15 13.51 12.59
CA SER A 186 32.57 13.37 13.99
C SER A 186 31.42 13.56 14.99
N ALA A 187 30.18 13.70 14.50
CA ALA A 187 29.03 13.95 15.33
C ALA A 187 28.79 12.84 16.36
N VAL A 188 28.63 13.27 17.60
CA VAL A 188 28.24 12.43 18.71
C VAL A 188 26.73 12.55 18.88
N ILE A 189 26.07 11.44 19.20
CA ILE A 189 24.65 11.44 19.55
C ILE A 189 24.53 11.16 21.04
N ASP A 190 23.93 12.09 21.78
CA ASP A 190 23.69 11.93 23.22
C ASP A 190 22.35 12.56 23.62
N SER A 191 21.94 12.33 24.87
CA SER A 191 20.80 13.00 25.49
C SER A 191 21.28 14.28 26.18
N ILE A 192 20.64 15.41 25.85
CA ILE A 192 21.03 16.75 26.26
C ILE A 192 19.84 17.42 26.94
N ALA A 193 20.08 18.11 28.06
CA ALA A 193 19.10 18.95 28.72
C ALA A 193 19.13 20.35 28.08
N PHE A 194 17.97 20.80 27.60
CA PHE A 194 17.78 22.13 27.04
C PHE A 194 17.01 23.00 28.03
N CYS A 195 17.68 24.00 28.56
CA CYS A 195 17.21 24.83 29.67
C CYS A 195 16.96 26.27 29.24
N SER A 196 15.86 26.86 29.69
CA SER A 196 15.55 28.29 29.49
C SER A 196 14.89 28.88 30.72
N GLN A 197 15.07 30.19 30.90
CA GLN A 197 14.34 30.93 31.92
C GLN A 197 12.84 31.00 31.59
N ARG A 198 12.02 30.91 32.64
CA ARG A 198 10.57 31.11 32.61
C ARG A 198 10.15 31.79 33.90
N LYS A 199 9.00 32.47 33.90
CA LYS A 199 8.39 32.91 35.16
C LYS A 199 8.12 31.71 36.05
N PHE A 200 8.40 31.82 37.34
CA PHE A 200 8.10 30.77 38.30
C PHE A 200 6.60 30.47 38.30
N ASP A 201 6.27 29.18 38.22
CA ASP A 201 4.91 28.69 38.31
C ASP A 201 4.80 27.70 39.48
N PRO A 202 4.08 28.05 40.56
CA PRO A 202 3.91 27.14 41.70
C PRO A 202 3.01 25.93 41.37
N LYS A 203 2.28 25.98 40.25
CA LYS A 203 1.43 24.89 39.75
C LYS A 203 2.06 24.18 38.54
N TRP A 204 3.35 24.37 38.33
CA TRP A 204 4.09 23.74 37.23
C TRP A 204 3.97 22.21 37.26
N ILE A 205 3.74 21.61 36.10
CA ILE A 205 3.70 20.15 35.95
C ILE A 205 4.76 19.68 34.96
N CYS A 206 4.71 20.18 33.72
CA CYS A 206 5.64 19.78 32.65
C CYS A 206 5.93 20.89 31.63
N GLU A 207 5.32 22.06 31.82
CA GLU A 207 5.26 23.12 30.83
C GLU A 207 6.66 23.75 30.64
N ASN A 208 7.09 23.86 29.38
CA ASN A 208 8.40 24.41 29.02
C ASN A 208 8.31 25.50 27.94
N GLN A 209 7.10 26.05 27.73
CA GLN A 209 6.86 27.11 26.77
C GLN A 209 7.58 28.41 27.19
N VAL A 210 8.38 28.95 26.27
CA VAL A 210 9.13 30.20 26.42
C VAL A 210 9.05 31.01 25.13
N ALA A 211 9.48 32.27 25.16
CA ALA A 211 9.57 33.09 23.96
C ALA A 211 10.56 32.47 22.94
N THR A 212 10.32 32.68 21.65
CA THR A 212 11.13 32.07 20.58
C THR A 212 12.54 32.65 20.46
N ASP A 213 12.79 33.82 21.02
CA ASP A 213 14.10 34.45 21.16
C ASP A 213 14.80 34.10 22.49
N ALA A 214 14.11 33.40 23.40
CA ALA A 214 14.65 33.09 24.71
C ALA A 214 15.94 32.23 24.60
N PRO A 215 16.98 32.55 25.39
CA PRO A 215 18.21 31.77 25.42
C PRO A 215 17.92 30.35 25.89
N SER A 216 18.42 29.39 25.12
CA SER A 216 18.28 27.96 25.38
C SER A 216 19.67 27.36 25.57
N HIS A 217 19.97 26.96 26.80
CA HIS A 217 21.26 26.41 27.21
C HIS A 217 21.26 24.89 27.03
N ALA A 218 22.28 24.36 26.38
CA ALA A 218 22.47 22.92 26.21
C ALA A 218 23.46 22.38 27.25
N ILE A 219 23.04 21.38 28.01
CA ILE A 219 23.83 20.74 29.06
C ILE A 219 23.85 19.23 28.82
N GLN A 220 25.06 18.67 28.72
CA GLN A 220 25.30 17.24 28.62
C GLN A 220 25.63 16.69 30.01
N VAL A 221 25.03 15.56 30.40
CA VAL A 221 25.48 14.79 31.56
C VAL A 221 25.76 13.36 31.10
N SER A 222 27.04 12.99 31.07
CA SER A 222 27.48 11.65 30.68
C SER A 222 28.90 11.38 31.19
N ARG A 223 29.25 10.09 31.31
CA ARG A 223 30.61 9.63 31.68
C ARG A 223 31.14 10.28 32.96
N GLY A 224 30.27 10.49 33.94
CA GLY A 224 30.63 11.04 35.25
C GLY A 224 30.86 12.56 35.25
N LYS A 225 30.51 13.27 34.17
CA LYS A 225 30.68 14.72 34.04
C LYS A 225 29.41 15.39 33.54
N ALA A 226 29.10 16.55 34.10
CA ALA A 226 28.12 17.48 33.57
C ALA A 226 28.85 18.63 32.86
N SER A 227 28.58 18.84 31.58
CA SER A 227 29.27 19.80 30.72
C SER A 227 28.27 20.73 30.03
N TYR A 228 28.51 22.03 30.13
CA TYR A 228 27.80 23.04 29.36
C TYR A 228 28.30 23.02 27.91
N LEU A 229 27.39 22.96 26.93
CA LEU A 229 27.74 22.93 25.51
C LEU A 229 27.63 24.31 24.85
N GLY A 230 26.79 25.19 25.39
CA GLY A 230 26.60 26.56 24.90
C GLY A 230 25.14 27.01 24.98
N VAL A 231 24.86 28.14 24.35
CA VAL A 231 23.52 28.75 24.24
C VAL A 231 23.20 29.11 22.79
N ALA A 232 21.93 28.96 22.42
CA ALA A 232 21.33 29.43 21.17
C ALA A 232 19.91 29.95 21.46
N PRO A 233 19.34 30.83 20.63
CA PRO A 233 17.95 31.25 20.79
C PRO A 233 16.98 30.08 20.53
N ARG A 234 15.82 30.10 21.18
CA ARG A 234 14.84 29.00 21.12
C ARG A 234 14.36 28.66 19.70
N HIS A 235 14.22 29.63 18.80
CA HIS A 235 13.77 29.43 17.42
C HIS A 235 14.74 28.61 16.56
N ASP A 236 16.00 28.47 16.98
CA ASP A 236 16.96 27.58 16.30
C ASP A 236 16.65 26.10 16.58
N ILE A 237 15.90 25.79 17.65
CA ILE A 237 15.71 24.42 18.15
C ILE A 237 14.24 24.01 18.37
N TYR A 238 13.30 24.92 18.17
CA TYR A 238 11.85 24.72 18.29
C TYR A 238 11.15 25.08 16.98
N MET A 239 10.25 24.22 16.50
CA MET A 239 9.54 24.38 15.22
C MET A 239 10.44 24.67 14.01
N ASN A 240 11.69 24.20 14.04
CA ASN A 240 12.67 24.38 12.97
C ASN A 240 13.30 23.01 12.59
N PRO A 241 12.49 22.08 12.05
CA PRO A 241 12.94 20.71 11.80
C PRO A 241 14.07 20.67 10.77
N GLY A 242 15.06 19.80 11.02
CA GLY A 242 16.23 19.65 10.15
C GLY A 242 17.28 20.77 10.26
N PHE A 243 17.04 21.82 11.04
CA PHE A 243 18.00 22.91 11.22
C PHE A 243 19.18 22.51 12.13
N LEU A 244 20.36 23.04 11.82
CA LEU A 244 21.57 22.89 12.63
C LEU A 244 21.82 24.17 13.43
N ALA A 245 21.39 24.18 14.69
CA ALA A 245 21.58 25.27 15.62
C ALA A 245 23.06 25.40 16.02
N THR A 246 23.58 26.62 16.08
CA THR A 246 24.96 26.88 16.51
C THR A 246 24.96 27.42 17.94
N PHE A 247 25.41 26.59 18.87
CA PHE A 247 25.51 26.91 20.28
C PHE A 247 26.87 27.54 20.58
N MET A 248 26.85 28.67 21.28
CA MET A 248 28.02 29.50 21.57
C MET A 248 28.25 29.66 23.07
N GLY A 249 29.43 30.14 23.47
CA GLY A 249 29.75 30.46 24.87
C GLY A 249 30.04 29.24 25.76
N GLY A 250 30.09 28.03 25.20
CA GLY A 250 30.54 26.84 25.89
C GLY A 250 32.07 26.74 25.98
N PRO A 251 32.62 25.97 26.94
CA PRO A 251 34.07 25.76 27.11
C PRO A 251 34.72 25.06 25.91
N LEU A 252 33.93 24.40 25.06
CA LEU A 252 34.39 23.70 23.85
C LEU A 252 34.45 24.61 22.62
N GLY A 253 34.06 25.88 22.74
CA GLY A 253 33.86 26.79 21.61
C GLY A 253 32.49 26.60 20.95
N ALA A 254 32.38 26.94 19.67
CA ALA A 254 31.15 26.82 18.90
C ALA A 254 30.80 25.34 18.65
N VAL A 255 29.59 24.92 19.02
CA VAL A 255 29.07 23.55 18.82
C VAL A 255 27.85 23.60 17.92
N ARG A 256 27.79 22.75 16.90
CA ARG A 256 26.60 22.58 16.07
C ARG A 256 25.74 21.47 16.65
N LEU A 257 24.46 21.73 16.88
CA LEU A 257 23.46 20.77 17.33
C LEU A 257 22.38 20.60 16.27
N GLY A 258 22.02 19.34 16.00
CA GLY A 258 20.98 18.96 15.07
C GLY A 258 20.01 17.92 15.62
N PRO A 259 18.82 17.81 15.02
CA PRO A 259 17.86 16.79 15.40
C PRO A 259 18.38 15.40 15.03
N VAL A 260 18.04 14.40 15.86
CA VAL A 260 18.21 12.99 15.52
C VAL A 260 16.89 12.48 14.95
N PRO A 261 16.86 11.96 13.71
CA PRO A 261 15.62 11.43 13.14
C PRO A 261 14.99 10.37 14.04
N ALA A 262 13.72 10.56 14.37
CA ALA A 262 12.89 9.50 14.92
C ALA A 262 12.47 8.59 13.77
N ILE A 263 12.52 7.28 13.99
CA ILE A 263 12.10 6.25 13.05
C ILE A 263 11.00 5.44 13.72
N ASP A 264 9.77 5.63 13.27
CA ASP A 264 8.62 4.82 13.67
C ASP A 264 8.42 3.73 12.63
N GLU A 265 8.50 2.47 13.04
CA GLU A 265 8.21 1.34 12.16
C GLU A 265 6.82 0.77 12.43
N PHE A 266 6.19 0.28 11.36
CA PHE A 266 4.91 -0.42 11.39
C PHE A 266 5.09 -1.83 10.85
N GLU A 267 4.48 -2.81 11.53
CA GLU A 267 4.50 -4.23 11.17
C GLU A 267 5.92 -4.78 10.97
N GLY A 268 6.83 -4.46 11.89
CA GLY A 268 8.20 -5.00 11.87
C GLY A 268 9.06 -4.47 10.72
N GLY A 269 8.81 -3.23 10.29
CA GLY A 269 9.60 -2.54 9.26
C GLY A 269 9.06 -2.67 7.83
N ILE A 270 7.84 -3.19 7.64
CA ILE A 270 7.15 -3.11 6.34
C ILE A 270 6.97 -1.65 5.92
N LEU A 271 6.66 -0.78 6.87
CA LEU A 271 6.58 0.66 6.67
C LEU A 271 7.40 1.36 7.75
N GLN A 272 8.18 2.36 7.35
CA GLN A 272 8.93 3.21 8.27
C GLN A 272 8.59 4.66 8.00
N ILE A 273 8.38 5.41 9.07
CA ILE A 273 8.17 6.83 9.08
C ILE A 273 9.37 7.45 9.77
N MET A 274 10.09 8.28 9.04
CA MET A 274 11.28 8.95 9.52
C MET A 274 11.00 10.43 9.58
N ALA A 275 11.25 11.05 10.72
CA ALA A 275 11.10 12.50 10.85
C ALA A 275 12.22 13.07 11.72
N PRO A 276 13.03 14.01 11.19
CA PRO A 276 13.83 14.90 12.02
C PRO A 276 12.88 15.93 12.63
N TRP A 277 12.24 15.54 13.74
CA TRP A 277 11.48 16.46 14.56
C TRP A 277 12.39 17.56 15.11
N ASP A 278 11.81 18.71 15.43
CA ASP A 278 12.51 19.75 16.15
C ASP A 278 13.12 19.21 17.47
N ILE A 279 14.23 19.84 17.87
CA ILE A 279 15.04 19.32 18.97
C ILE A 279 14.25 19.42 20.27
N VAL A 280 13.68 20.60 20.55
CA VAL A 280 12.99 20.88 21.82
C VAL A 280 11.55 21.36 21.58
N PRO A 281 10.58 20.44 21.59
CA PRO A 281 9.17 20.80 21.46
C PRO A 281 8.64 21.47 22.73
N PHE A 282 7.47 22.10 22.62
CA PHE A 282 6.73 22.59 23.78
C PHE A 282 5.77 21.53 24.31
N GLY A 283 5.73 21.36 25.63
CA GLY A 283 4.81 20.50 26.34
C GLY A 283 3.77 21.31 27.11
N ASP A 284 2.55 20.78 27.18
CA ASP A 284 1.45 21.29 28.00
C ASP A 284 0.84 20.12 28.78
N CYS A 285 0.75 20.27 30.12
CA CYS A 285 0.14 19.30 31.02
C CYS A 285 -1.03 19.90 31.81
N ALA A 286 -1.57 21.05 31.42
CA ALA A 286 -2.68 21.70 32.12
C ALA A 286 -3.93 20.80 32.23
N THR A 287 -4.10 19.85 31.31
CA THR A 287 -5.22 18.89 31.29
C THR A 287 -4.80 17.46 31.63
N LEU A 288 -3.56 17.25 32.11
CA LEU A 288 -3.04 15.93 32.45
C LEU A 288 -3.90 15.28 33.54
N ASN A 289 -4.45 14.11 33.22
CA ASN A 289 -5.19 13.28 34.15
C ASN A 289 -4.33 12.06 34.54
N PRO A 290 -3.80 12.00 35.79
CA PRO A 290 -2.96 10.89 36.24
C PRO A 290 -3.65 9.52 36.20
N SER A 291 -4.99 9.48 36.30
CA SER A 291 -5.75 8.22 36.33
C SER A 291 -5.86 7.56 34.95
N THR A 292 -5.96 8.37 33.89
CA THR A 292 -6.07 7.91 32.50
C THR A 292 -4.74 7.94 31.76
N GLY A 293 -3.78 8.74 32.21
CA GLY A 293 -2.49 8.94 31.54
C GLY A 293 -2.60 9.79 30.27
N LEU A 294 -3.68 10.55 30.12
CA LEU A 294 -3.96 11.43 28.96
C LEU A 294 -3.88 12.90 29.37
N GLY A 295 -3.70 13.80 28.39
CA GLY A 295 -3.67 15.26 28.62
C GLY A 295 -2.27 15.87 28.75
N TRP A 296 -1.20 15.08 28.56
CA TRP A 296 0.13 15.60 28.27
C TRP A 296 0.28 15.74 26.75
N LEU A 297 0.18 16.99 26.26
CA LEU A 297 0.28 17.32 24.85
C LEU A 297 1.68 17.84 24.51
N MET A 298 2.12 17.61 23.27
CA MET A 298 3.28 18.29 22.71
C MET A 298 2.94 19.02 21.42
N GLN A 299 3.56 20.19 21.27
CA GLN A 299 3.57 20.97 20.05
C GLN A 299 4.96 20.88 19.42
N MET A 300 5.02 20.39 18.19
CA MET A 300 6.26 20.03 17.51
C MET A 300 6.12 20.05 15.98
N ALA A 301 7.24 20.12 15.26
CA ALA A 301 7.25 20.11 13.80
C ALA A 301 8.34 19.19 13.26
N GLY A 302 8.08 18.49 12.16
CA GLY A 302 8.98 17.50 11.59
C GLY A 302 8.81 17.31 10.09
N PHE A 303 9.91 17.11 9.36
CA PHE A 303 9.87 16.74 7.95
C PHE A 303 9.68 15.23 7.81
N VAL A 304 8.45 14.80 7.56
CA VAL A 304 8.10 13.38 7.56
C VAL A 304 8.47 12.77 6.22
N THR A 305 9.18 11.65 6.27
CA THR A 305 9.53 10.81 5.13
C THR A 305 9.03 9.40 5.37
N MET A 306 8.33 8.84 4.40
CA MET A 306 7.85 7.47 4.43
C MET A 306 8.79 6.58 3.62
N PHE A 307 9.05 5.38 4.12
CA PHE A 307 9.69 4.31 3.39
C PHE A 307 8.81 3.06 3.50
N TRP A 308 8.31 2.57 2.37
CA TRP A 308 7.48 1.36 2.33
C TRP A 308 8.23 0.24 1.64
N LYS A 309 8.53 -0.83 2.37
CA LYS A 309 9.17 -2.02 1.83
C LYS A 309 8.13 -2.92 1.18
N SER A 310 8.28 -3.17 -0.12
CA SER A 310 7.39 -4.08 -0.84
C SER A 310 8.11 -4.77 -2.00
N ASP A 311 8.29 -6.07 -1.86
CA ASP A 311 8.90 -6.93 -2.90
C ASP A 311 7.84 -7.70 -3.72
N ALA A 312 6.56 -7.58 -3.33
CA ALA A 312 5.46 -8.32 -3.94
C ALA A 312 4.80 -7.58 -5.12
N LEU A 313 5.25 -6.37 -5.45
CA LEU A 313 4.73 -5.60 -6.58
C LEU A 313 5.27 -6.18 -7.90
N MET A 314 4.49 -7.07 -8.51
CA MET A 314 4.87 -7.73 -9.75
C MET A 314 4.64 -6.85 -10.99
N LEU A 315 5.34 -5.72 -11.12
CA LEU A 315 5.15 -4.76 -12.23
C LEU A 315 5.23 -5.45 -13.60
N THR A 316 6.28 -6.23 -13.85
CA THR A 316 6.43 -6.97 -15.10
C THR A 316 5.26 -7.91 -15.37
N ASN A 317 4.77 -8.63 -14.36
CA ASN A 317 3.62 -9.53 -14.53
C ASN A 317 2.31 -8.77 -14.76
N SER A 318 2.13 -7.60 -14.16
CA SER A 318 0.97 -6.75 -14.42
C SER A 318 0.93 -6.23 -15.86
N ILE A 319 2.10 -5.86 -16.42
CA ILE A 319 2.24 -5.43 -17.82
C ILE A 319 1.98 -6.61 -18.76
N VAL A 320 2.55 -7.79 -18.45
CA VAL A 320 2.32 -9.01 -19.24
C VAL A 320 0.84 -9.40 -19.22
N LEU A 321 0.17 -9.33 -18.05
CA LEU A 321 -1.27 -9.56 -17.94
C LEU A 321 -2.08 -8.56 -18.79
N TRP A 322 -1.70 -7.28 -18.76
CA TRP A 322 -2.34 -6.24 -19.57
C TRP A 322 -2.16 -6.47 -21.06
N LEU A 323 -0.95 -6.79 -21.53
CA LEU A 323 -0.67 -7.10 -22.94
C LEU A 323 -1.42 -8.35 -23.40
N MET A 324 -1.48 -9.41 -22.56
CA MET A 324 -2.24 -10.62 -22.86
C MET A 324 -3.75 -10.34 -22.94
N THR A 325 -4.31 -9.59 -21.99
CA THR A 325 -5.75 -9.25 -22.02
C THR A 325 -6.08 -8.35 -23.20
N LEU A 326 -5.24 -7.37 -23.52
CA LEU A 326 -5.38 -6.53 -24.71
C LEU A 326 -5.39 -7.36 -25.99
N TYR A 327 -4.44 -8.29 -26.15
CA TYR A 327 -4.39 -9.21 -27.28
C TYR A 327 -5.69 -10.03 -27.40
N LEU A 328 -6.16 -10.61 -26.29
CA LEU A 328 -7.39 -11.42 -26.28
C LEU A 328 -8.65 -10.60 -26.57
N VAL A 329 -8.70 -9.34 -26.16
CA VAL A 329 -9.78 -8.39 -26.52
C VAL A 329 -9.72 -8.06 -28.00
N LEU A 330 -8.54 -7.82 -28.57
CA LEU A 330 -8.39 -7.62 -30.02
C LEU A 330 -8.90 -8.83 -30.80
N LEU A 331 -8.58 -10.05 -30.34
CA LEU A 331 -9.13 -11.27 -30.94
C LEU A 331 -10.66 -11.33 -30.81
N GLN A 332 -11.21 -10.97 -29.65
CA GLN A 332 -12.65 -10.94 -29.43
C GLN A 332 -13.34 -9.94 -30.37
N VAL A 333 -12.77 -8.74 -30.54
CA VAL A 333 -13.32 -7.68 -31.39
C VAL A 333 -13.26 -8.05 -32.87
N LEU A 334 -12.15 -8.63 -33.33
CA LEU A 334 -11.93 -8.88 -34.75
C LEU A 334 -12.57 -10.16 -35.25
N PHE A 335 -12.61 -11.22 -34.44
CA PHE A 335 -13.03 -12.55 -34.88
C PHE A 335 -14.29 -13.08 -34.17
N LEU A 336 -14.58 -12.61 -32.95
CA LEU A 336 -15.67 -13.14 -32.10
C LEU A 336 -16.62 -12.03 -31.61
N ARG A 337 -16.79 -10.97 -32.40
CA ARG A 337 -17.53 -9.76 -31.99
C ARG A 337 -18.95 -10.05 -31.50
N HIS A 338 -19.61 -11.01 -32.15
CA HIS A 338 -20.99 -11.40 -31.86
C HIS A 338 -21.07 -12.66 -30.97
N SER A 339 -19.94 -13.26 -30.62
CA SER A 339 -19.90 -14.49 -29.83
C SER A 339 -20.40 -14.25 -28.42
N VAL A 340 -21.13 -15.24 -27.90
CA VAL A 340 -21.53 -15.26 -26.49
C VAL A 340 -20.34 -15.65 -25.63
N ILE A 341 -19.39 -16.42 -26.14
CA ILE A 341 -18.22 -16.91 -25.42
C ILE A 341 -17.13 -15.82 -25.36
N CYS A 342 -16.54 -15.63 -24.18
CA CYS A 342 -15.44 -14.71 -23.98
C CYS A 342 -14.09 -15.44 -24.11
N SER A 343 -13.18 -14.93 -24.95
CA SER A 343 -11.85 -15.49 -25.17
C SER A 343 -10.95 -15.41 -23.92
N VAL A 344 -11.12 -14.38 -23.08
CA VAL A 344 -10.21 -14.10 -21.94
C VAL A 344 -10.23 -15.22 -20.88
N PRO A 345 -11.38 -15.57 -20.26
CA PRO A 345 -11.42 -16.66 -19.28
C PRO A 345 -11.02 -18.01 -19.87
N VAL A 346 -11.40 -18.28 -21.13
CA VAL A 346 -11.09 -19.56 -21.80
C VAL A 346 -9.60 -19.74 -22.02
N TYR A 347 -8.91 -18.69 -22.47
CA TYR A 347 -7.46 -18.72 -22.66
C TYR A 347 -6.73 -18.78 -21.31
N MET A 348 -7.12 -17.93 -20.34
CA MET A 348 -6.46 -17.88 -19.03
C MET A 348 -6.69 -19.15 -18.20
N ALA A 349 -7.83 -19.83 -18.35
CA ALA A 349 -8.11 -21.09 -17.63
C ALA A 349 -7.20 -22.24 -18.08
N LYS A 350 -6.57 -22.11 -19.25
CA LYS A 350 -5.60 -23.06 -19.80
C LYS A 350 -4.15 -22.70 -19.44
N ASN A 351 -3.92 -21.62 -18.69
CA ASN A 351 -2.59 -21.11 -18.37
C ASN A 351 -2.40 -20.94 -16.86
N VAL A 352 -1.18 -21.18 -16.37
CA VAL A 352 -0.81 -21.09 -14.95
C VAL A 352 -0.56 -19.64 -14.51
N VAL A 353 -0.27 -18.72 -15.45
CA VAL A 353 0.07 -17.32 -15.15
C VAL A 353 -0.98 -16.62 -14.27
N GLY A 354 -2.28 -16.85 -14.52
CA GLY A 354 -3.35 -16.25 -13.72
C GLY A 354 -3.33 -16.69 -12.26
N LEU A 355 -3.13 -17.98 -12.00
CA LEU A 355 -3.04 -18.53 -10.64
C LEU A 355 -1.81 -18.00 -9.89
N VAL A 356 -0.68 -17.85 -10.57
CA VAL A 356 0.55 -17.29 -9.97
C VAL A 356 0.35 -15.83 -9.56
N ILE A 357 -0.27 -15.02 -10.43
CA ILE A 357 -0.57 -13.61 -10.11
C ILE A 357 -1.54 -13.51 -8.92
N LEU A 358 -2.57 -14.37 -8.88
CA LEU A 358 -3.51 -14.43 -7.75
C LEU A 358 -2.81 -14.81 -6.43
N PHE A 359 -1.96 -15.84 -6.47
CA PHE A 359 -1.22 -16.30 -5.29
C PHE A 359 -0.30 -15.22 -4.75
N VAL A 360 0.50 -14.59 -5.62
CA VAL A 360 1.42 -13.54 -5.18
C VAL A 360 0.67 -12.29 -4.72
N GLY A 361 -0.46 -11.95 -5.35
CA GLY A 361 -1.33 -10.86 -4.91
C GLY A 361 -1.82 -11.04 -3.47
N PHE A 362 -2.30 -12.24 -3.12
CA PHE A 362 -2.72 -12.53 -1.75
C PHE A 362 -1.55 -12.69 -0.77
N TRP A 363 -0.42 -13.28 -1.20
CA TRP A 363 0.78 -13.39 -0.37
C TRP A 363 1.35 -12.03 0.01
N GLY A 364 1.35 -11.09 -0.92
CA GLY A 364 1.77 -9.70 -0.71
C GLY A 364 0.76 -8.81 0.00
N ASN A 365 -0.44 -9.31 0.32
CA ASN A 365 -1.55 -8.49 0.82
C ASN A 365 -1.23 -7.82 2.16
N THR A 366 -0.47 -8.48 3.03
CA THR A 366 0.00 -7.88 4.29
C THR A 366 0.72 -6.55 4.06
N ASN A 367 1.60 -6.47 3.05
CA ASN A 367 2.33 -5.24 2.75
C ASN A 367 1.40 -4.13 2.25
N LEU A 368 0.41 -4.48 1.41
CA LEU A 368 -0.58 -3.54 0.88
C LEU A 368 -1.53 -3.05 1.98
N GLN A 369 -1.99 -3.93 2.87
CA GLN A 369 -2.84 -3.59 4.00
C GLN A 369 -2.13 -2.67 4.99
N THR A 370 -0.83 -2.89 5.26
CA THR A 370 -0.05 -1.99 6.14
C THR A 370 0.00 -0.57 5.58
N LEU A 371 0.32 -0.42 4.29
CA LEU A 371 0.34 0.89 3.63
C LEU A 371 -1.05 1.54 3.63
N THR A 372 -2.08 0.80 3.24
CA THR A 372 -3.47 1.29 3.14
C THR A 372 -3.99 1.73 4.51
N THR A 373 -3.74 0.94 5.55
CA THR A 373 -4.15 1.25 6.93
C THR A 373 -3.45 2.51 7.44
N TYR A 374 -2.14 2.63 7.21
CA TYR A 374 -1.38 3.81 7.64
C TYR A 374 -1.92 5.08 6.98
N LEU A 375 -2.07 5.07 5.64
CA LEU A 375 -2.55 6.24 4.91
C LEU A 375 -4.01 6.59 5.25
N HIS A 376 -4.84 5.58 5.55
CA HIS A 376 -6.22 5.80 6.02
C HIS A 376 -6.26 6.48 7.41
N GLN A 377 -5.37 6.09 8.31
CA GLN A 377 -5.26 6.67 9.65
C GLN A 377 -4.58 8.05 9.66
N THR A 378 -3.87 8.41 8.58
CA THR A 378 -3.09 9.66 8.49
C THR A 378 -3.50 10.51 7.27
N PRO A 379 -4.75 11.04 7.26
CA PRO A 379 -5.27 11.78 6.11
C PRO A 379 -4.59 13.14 5.88
N SER A 380 -3.75 13.60 6.81
CA SER A 380 -3.00 14.85 6.71
C SER A 380 -1.98 14.84 5.57
N PHE A 381 -1.54 13.67 5.12
CA PHE A 381 -0.62 13.55 4.00
C PHE A 381 -1.40 13.56 2.68
N ASN A 382 -1.06 14.47 1.76
CA ASN A 382 -1.71 14.66 0.45
C ASN A 382 -1.42 13.51 -0.55
N LEU A 383 -1.62 12.26 -0.09
CA LEU A 383 -1.44 11.01 -0.84
C LEU A 383 -2.79 10.34 -1.13
N GLY A 384 -3.88 11.11 -1.16
CA GLY A 384 -5.26 10.60 -1.10
C GLY A 384 -5.62 9.52 -2.13
N TYR A 385 -5.02 9.53 -3.33
CA TYR A 385 -5.29 8.48 -4.33
C TYR A 385 -4.52 7.18 -4.09
N TYR A 386 -3.35 7.22 -3.43
CA TYR A 386 -2.54 6.03 -3.17
C TYR A 386 -3.20 5.06 -2.20
N ILE A 387 -4.07 5.57 -1.32
CA ILE A 387 -4.91 4.77 -0.40
C ILE A 387 -5.71 3.72 -1.18
N TYR A 388 -6.18 4.04 -2.39
CA TYR A 388 -7.04 3.16 -3.17
C TYR A 388 -6.27 2.26 -4.14
N CYS A 389 -4.99 2.55 -4.43
CA CYS A 389 -4.22 1.78 -5.42
C CYS A 389 -4.05 0.31 -5.01
N GLY A 390 -3.70 0.03 -3.74
CA GLY A 390 -3.57 -1.35 -3.24
C GLY A 390 -4.88 -2.14 -3.32
N PRO A 391 -5.98 -1.64 -2.72
CA PRO A 391 -7.30 -2.26 -2.80
C PRO A 391 -7.79 -2.46 -4.24
N ALA A 392 -7.64 -1.45 -5.11
CA ALA A 392 -8.07 -1.52 -6.51
C ALA A 392 -7.26 -2.54 -7.31
N GLN A 393 -5.95 -2.65 -7.07
CA GLN A 393 -5.08 -3.65 -7.68
C GLN A 393 -5.56 -5.07 -7.32
N LEU A 394 -5.73 -5.37 -6.03
CA LEU A 394 -6.12 -6.70 -5.56
C LEU A 394 -7.54 -7.07 -6.03
N ALA A 395 -8.50 -6.17 -5.90
CA ALA A 395 -9.87 -6.37 -6.37
C ALA A 395 -9.92 -6.65 -7.88
N SER A 396 -9.11 -5.95 -8.68
CA SER A 396 -9.05 -6.14 -10.13
C SER A 396 -8.42 -7.47 -10.54
N ILE A 397 -7.37 -7.93 -9.83
CA ILE A 397 -6.83 -9.30 -10.02
C ILE A 397 -7.92 -10.33 -9.73
N VAL A 398 -8.63 -10.19 -8.62
CA VAL A 398 -9.72 -11.09 -8.23
C VAL A 398 -10.87 -11.07 -9.25
N GLY A 399 -11.25 -9.89 -9.75
CA GLY A 399 -12.29 -9.73 -10.76
C GLY A 399 -11.99 -10.51 -12.05
N ILE A 400 -10.76 -10.41 -12.58
CA ILE A 400 -10.31 -11.16 -13.77
C ILE A 400 -10.27 -12.66 -13.48
N MET A 401 -9.77 -13.04 -12.30
CA MET A 401 -9.61 -14.44 -11.92
C MET A 401 -10.93 -15.15 -11.63
N THR A 402 -11.98 -14.41 -11.24
CA THR A 402 -13.32 -14.99 -10.99
C THR A 402 -13.83 -15.76 -12.20
N GLY A 403 -13.89 -15.12 -13.38
CA GLY A 403 -14.31 -15.78 -14.61
C GLY A 403 -13.38 -16.93 -15.02
N THR A 404 -12.07 -16.74 -14.83
CA THR A 404 -11.04 -17.73 -15.15
C THR A 404 -11.16 -18.99 -14.30
N LEU A 405 -11.37 -18.87 -12.99
CA LEU A 405 -11.53 -19.99 -12.05
C LEU A 405 -12.81 -20.78 -12.33
N ILE A 406 -13.92 -20.08 -12.63
CA ILE A 406 -15.17 -20.74 -13.03
C ILE A 406 -14.95 -21.52 -14.32
N GLN A 407 -14.30 -20.93 -15.33
CA GLN A 407 -13.99 -21.61 -16.59
C GLN A 407 -13.02 -22.79 -16.41
N MET A 408 -12.08 -22.69 -15.47
CA MET A 408 -11.17 -23.79 -15.12
C MET A 408 -11.93 -24.96 -14.50
N TRP A 409 -12.92 -24.69 -13.64
CA TRP A 409 -13.76 -25.71 -13.01
C TRP A 409 -14.57 -26.54 -14.02
N PHE A 410 -15.10 -25.88 -15.06
CA PHE A 410 -15.90 -26.55 -16.08
C PHE A 410 -15.09 -27.17 -17.22
N ASN A 411 -13.78 -26.92 -17.31
CA ASN A 411 -12.89 -27.49 -18.33
C ASN A 411 -12.98 -29.04 -18.32
N PRO A 412 -13.17 -29.73 -19.47
CA PRO A 412 -13.04 -29.28 -20.86
C PRO A 412 -14.24 -28.53 -21.46
N ARG A 413 -15.34 -28.33 -20.72
CA ARG A 413 -16.53 -27.62 -21.22
C ARG A 413 -16.35 -26.10 -21.18
N LEU A 414 -16.90 -25.41 -22.17
CA LEU A 414 -16.97 -23.95 -22.21
C LEU A 414 -18.18 -23.43 -21.42
N VAL A 415 -17.94 -22.39 -20.62
CA VAL A 415 -18.99 -21.68 -19.90
C VAL A 415 -19.61 -20.67 -20.87
N THR A 416 -20.88 -20.86 -21.21
CA THR A 416 -21.59 -20.03 -22.20
C THR A 416 -22.47 -18.97 -21.54
N GLN A 417 -22.73 -19.08 -20.23
CA GLN A 417 -23.41 -18.05 -19.46
C GLN A 417 -22.47 -16.88 -19.10
N THR A 418 -21.90 -16.23 -20.11
CA THR A 418 -20.91 -15.15 -19.93
C THR A 418 -21.44 -13.97 -19.13
N TRP A 419 -22.74 -13.71 -19.17
CA TRP A 419 -23.37 -12.70 -18.32
C TRP A 419 -23.26 -13.02 -16.82
N LEU A 420 -23.33 -14.30 -16.41
CA LEU A 420 -23.10 -14.70 -15.02
C LEU A 420 -21.66 -14.43 -14.62
N LEU A 421 -20.71 -14.79 -15.49
CA LEU A 421 -19.28 -14.51 -15.26
C LEU A 421 -19.04 -13.01 -15.07
N LEU A 422 -19.67 -12.18 -15.89
CA LEU A 422 -19.60 -10.72 -15.79
C LEU A 422 -20.14 -10.21 -14.46
N VAL A 423 -21.35 -10.64 -14.07
CA VAL A 423 -21.97 -10.21 -12.80
C VAL A 423 -21.14 -10.65 -11.60
N PHE A 424 -20.71 -11.91 -11.55
CA PHE A 424 -19.91 -12.42 -10.44
C PHE A 424 -18.52 -11.79 -10.37
N SER A 425 -17.88 -11.49 -11.51
CA SER A 425 -16.63 -10.73 -11.55
C SER A 425 -16.79 -9.32 -10.96
N LEU A 426 -17.90 -8.62 -11.25
CA LEU A 426 -18.19 -7.30 -10.67
C LEU A 426 -18.51 -7.38 -9.17
N VAL A 427 -19.34 -8.34 -8.75
CA VAL A 427 -19.68 -8.55 -7.33
C VAL A 427 -18.42 -8.86 -6.52
N ASN A 428 -17.56 -9.74 -7.03
CA ASN A 428 -16.33 -10.11 -6.33
C ASN A 428 -15.34 -8.94 -6.27
N TRP A 429 -15.24 -8.16 -7.35
CA TRP A 429 -14.45 -6.93 -7.36
C TRP A 429 -14.92 -5.94 -6.29
N PHE A 430 -16.23 -5.66 -6.24
CA PHE A 430 -16.78 -4.71 -5.27
C PHE A 430 -16.60 -5.19 -3.83
N LEU A 431 -16.82 -6.47 -3.57
CA LEU A 431 -16.63 -7.09 -2.25
C LEU A 431 -15.19 -6.92 -1.76
N VAL A 432 -14.21 -7.34 -2.56
CA VAL A 432 -12.78 -7.25 -2.17
C VAL A 432 -12.35 -5.80 -2.04
N PHE A 433 -12.75 -4.92 -2.97
CA PHE A 433 -12.42 -3.51 -2.89
C PHE A 433 -12.97 -2.88 -1.60
N ALA A 434 -14.23 -3.13 -1.26
CA ALA A 434 -14.85 -2.58 -0.06
C ALA A 434 -14.19 -3.08 1.23
N LEU A 435 -13.83 -4.37 1.27
CA LEU A 435 -13.13 -4.97 2.41
C LEU A 435 -11.75 -4.35 2.62
N GLU A 436 -10.94 -4.26 1.56
CA GLU A 436 -9.56 -3.77 1.63
C GLU A 436 -9.45 -2.26 1.79
N ALA A 437 -10.35 -1.48 1.16
CA ALA A 437 -10.29 -0.01 1.19
C ALA A 437 -10.94 0.61 2.44
N PHE A 438 -11.98 -0.02 3.00
CA PHE A 438 -12.79 0.61 4.06
C PHE A 438 -12.90 -0.25 5.32
N VAL A 439 -13.23 -1.53 5.19
CA VAL A 439 -13.52 -2.38 6.36
C VAL A 439 -12.25 -2.70 7.14
N PHE A 440 -11.21 -3.23 6.49
CA PHE A 440 -10.00 -3.65 7.19
C PHE A 440 -9.18 -2.48 7.75
N PRO A 441 -8.98 -1.36 7.03
CA PRO A 441 -8.34 -0.18 7.61
C PRO A 441 -9.11 0.36 8.82
N GLY A 442 -10.45 0.44 8.73
CA GLY A 442 -11.30 0.95 9.82
C GLY A 442 -11.37 0.03 11.04
N MET A 443 -11.18 -1.28 10.86
CA MET A 443 -11.11 -2.24 11.97
C MET A 443 -9.73 -2.28 12.66
N SER A 444 -8.71 -1.69 12.04
CA SER A 444 -7.34 -1.75 12.53
C SER A 444 -7.01 -0.53 13.40
N SER A 445 -6.30 -0.76 14.49
CA SER A 445 -5.74 0.28 15.36
C SER A 445 -4.24 0.08 15.54
N SER A 446 -3.48 1.17 15.54
CA SER A 446 -2.04 1.12 15.82
C SER A 446 -1.79 0.94 17.32
N VAL A 447 -1.08 -0.13 17.69
CA VAL A 447 -0.69 -0.44 19.08
C VAL A 447 0.82 -0.63 19.18
N PRO A 448 1.45 -0.35 20.34
CA PRO A 448 2.87 -0.62 20.53
C PRO A 448 3.20 -2.11 20.32
N GLY A 449 4.29 -2.39 19.61
CA GLY A 449 4.79 -3.74 19.35
C GLY A 449 6.32 -3.82 19.41
N PRO A 450 6.90 -5.03 19.31
CA PRO A 450 8.34 -5.20 19.21
C PRO A 450 8.89 -4.63 17.90
N CYS A 451 10.10 -4.07 17.98
CA CYS A 451 10.83 -3.56 16.82
C CYS A 451 11.46 -4.70 16.01
N GLY A 452 11.32 -4.65 14.69
CA GLY A 452 12.02 -5.50 13.74
C GLY A 452 13.41 -4.96 13.36
N LEU A 453 13.62 -3.64 13.45
CA LEU A 453 14.88 -2.99 13.10
C LEU A 453 15.54 -2.32 14.31
N ALA A 454 16.87 -2.46 14.41
CA ALA A 454 17.65 -1.90 15.51
C ALA A 454 17.74 -0.37 15.51
N THR A 455 17.46 0.27 14.37
CA THR A 455 17.50 1.73 14.20
C THR A 455 16.17 2.41 14.58
N SER A 456 15.12 1.64 14.83
CA SER A 456 13.78 2.15 15.13
C SER A 456 13.69 2.75 16.52
N THR A 457 13.05 3.90 16.64
CA THR A 457 12.79 4.60 17.90
C THR A 457 11.38 4.32 18.44
N GLY A 458 10.42 4.02 17.55
CA GLY A 458 9.05 3.66 17.89
C GLY A 458 8.57 2.50 17.02
N CYS A 459 7.79 1.58 17.60
CA CYS A 459 7.44 0.33 16.94
C CYS A 459 5.96 0.03 17.16
N LEU A 460 5.23 -0.02 16.05
CA LEU A 460 3.78 -0.11 16.02
C LEU A 460 3.35 -1.36 15.24
N GLN A 461 2.28 -1.98 15.71
CA GLN A 461 1.59 -3.06 15.02
C GLN A 461 0.13 -2.69 14.83
N CYS A 462 -0.40 -3.07 13.69
CA CYS A 462 -1.81 -2.96 13.33
C CYS A 462 -2.53 -4.21 13.86
N THR A 463 -3.47 -4.01 14.78
CA THR A 463 -4.16 -5.10 15.49
C THR A 463 -4.87 -6.10 14.57
N ALA A 464 -5.41 -5.62 13.44
CA ALA A 464 -6.28 -6.42 12.60
C ALA A 464 -5.57 -7.14 11.44
N ILE A 465 -4.40 -6.66 10.98
CA ILE A 465 -3.74 -7.16 9.76
C ILE A 465 -3.38 -8.66 9.88
N LYS A 466 -2.87 -9.09 11.05
CA LYS A 466 -2.54 -10.51 11.31
C LYS A 466 -3.72 -11.47 11.10
N ARG A 467 -4.96 -10.99 11.24
CA ARG A 467 -6.18 -11.78 11.06
C ARG A 467 -6.84 -11.53 9.71
N ASN A 468 -6.70 -10.33 9.15
CA ASN A 468 -7.47 -9.89 7.98
C ASN A 468 -6.78 -10.17 6.64
N TYR A 469 -5.45 -10.38 6.61
CA TYR A 469 -4.70 -10.48 5.36
C TYR A 469 -5.20 -11.57 4.39
N TYR A 470 -5.78 -12.66 4.91
CA TYR A 470 -6.33 -13.76 4.11
C TYR A 470 -7.86 -13.72 3.96
N LEU A 471 -8.58 -12.86 4.68
CA LEU A 471 -10.04 -12.85 4.69
C LEU A 471 -10.63 -12.46 3.33
N SER A 472 -9.99 -11.55 2.59
CA SER A 472 -10.38 -11.23 1.21
C SER A 472 -10.31 -12.46 0.29
N ALA A 473 -9.29 -13.31 0.46
CA ALA A 473 -9.16 -14.54 -0.31
C ALA A 473 -10.28 -15.54 0.01
N VAL A 474 -10.63 -15.67 1.29
CA VAL A 474 -11.73 -16.53 1.75
C VAL A 474 -13.07 -16.03 1.22
N ALA A 475 -13.36 -14.73 1.37
CA ALA A 475 -14.61 -14.11 0.91
C ALA A 475 -14.76 -14.24 -0.61
N SER A 476 -13.69 -13.93 -1.36
CA SER A 476 -13.66 -14.09 -2.82
C SER A 476 -13.87 -15.53 -3.26
N SER A 477 -13.23 -16.50 -2.59
CA SER A 477 -13.42 -17.92 -2.91
C SER A 477 -14.87 -18.35 -2.68
N GLY A 478 -15.53 -17.83 -1.64
CA GLY A 478 -16.97 -18.02 -1.41
C GLY A 478 -17.82 -17.57 -2.60
N VAL A 479 -17.55 -16.36 -3.14
CA VAL A 479 -18.27 -15.85 -4.33
C VAL A 479 -18.07 -16.76 -5.54
N VAL A 480 -16.85 -17.25 -5.78
CA VAL A 480 -16.55 -18.18 -6.88
C VAL A 480 -17.32 -19.49 -6.73
N LEU A 481 -17.39 -20.06 -5.52
CA LEU A 481 -18.15 -21.30 -5.26
C LEU A 481 -19.65 -21.12 -5.49
N VAL A 482 -20.22 -19.99 -5.05
CA VAL A 482 -21.63 -19.66 -5.34
C VAL A 482 -21.85 -19.52 -6.84
N ALA A 483 -20.93 -18.85 -7.55
CA ALA A 483 -21.01 -18.67 -8.99
C ALA A 483 -20.99 -20.02 -9.74
N ILE A 484 -20.11 -20.94 -9.35
CA ILE A 484 -20.06 -22.31 -9.89
C ILE A 484 -21.41 -23.01 -9.66
N GLY A 485 -21.97 -22.93 -8.45
CA GLY A 485 -23.29 -23.48 -8.14
C GLY A 485 -24.41 -22.90 -9.01
N CYS A 486 -24.42 -21.58 -9.22
CA CYS A 486 -25.38 -20.92 -10.12
C CYS A 486 -25.25 -21.40 -11.57
N VAL A 487 -24.03 -21.56 -12.09
CA VAL A 487 -23.81 -22.10 -13.45
C VAL A 487 -24.33 -23.53 -13.56
N TYR A 488 -24.12 -24.38 -12.54
CA TYR A 488 -24.69 -25.73 -12.50
C TYR A 488 -26.21 -25.72 -12.53
N LEU A 489 -26.86 -24.90 -11.70
CA LEU A 489 -28.33 -24.83 -11.63
C LEU A 489 -28.93 -24.35 -12.95
N VAL A 490 -28.34 -23.33 -13.57
CA VAL A 490 -28.78 -22.81 -14.88
C VAL A 490 -28.57 -23.88 -15.96
N SER A 491 -27.42 -24.54 -15.98
CA SER A 491 -27.14 -25.65 -16.91
C SER A 491 -28.14 -26.79 -16.76
N LEU A 492 -28.46 -27.20 -15.53
CA LEU A 492 -29.44 -28.26 -15.25
C LEU A 492 -30.85 -27.87 -15.68
N LYS A 493 -31.27 -26.63 -15.43
CA LYS A 493 -32.57 -26.12 -15.88
C LYS A 493 -32.67 -26.13 -17.40
N GLN A 494 -31.60 -25.73 -18.08
CA GLN A 494 -31.57 -25.61 -19.55
C GLN A 494 -31.39 -26.93 -20.27
N ARG A 495 -30.86 -27.97 -19.62
CA ARG A 495 -30.88 -29.34 -20.16
C ARG A 495 -32.30 -29.83 -20.46
N LYS A 496 -33.31 -29.33 -19.75
CA LYS A 496 -34.72 -29.69 -19.96
C LYS A 496 -35.34 -29.03 -21.20
N THR A 497 -34.67 -28.03 -21.81
CA THR A 497 -35.18 -27.33 -22.99
C THR A 497 -34.76 -28.07 -24.27
N SER A 498 -35.73 -28.48 -25.09
CA SER A 498 -35.53 -29.28 -26.31
C SER A 498 -35.04 -28.46 -27.51
N GLN A 499 -33.83 -27.93 -27.45
CA GLN A 499 -33.11 -27.51 -28.65
C GLN A 499 -32.19 -28.65 -29.08
N VAL A 500 -32.49 -29.23 -30.25
CA VAL A 500 -31.73 -30.33 -30.87
C VAL A 500 -30.98 -29.75 -32.06
N VAL A 501 -29.67 -30.01 -32.12
CA VAL A 501 -28.83 -29.70 -33.29
C VAL A 501 -28.67 -30.97 -34.11
N PRO A 502 -28.84 -30.93 -35.44
CA PRO A 502 -28.66 -32.11 -36.28
C PRO A 502 -27.27 -32.74 -36.12
N SER A 503 -27.19 -34.06 -35.95
CA SER A 503 -25.92 -34.77 -35.75
C SER A 503 -24.95 -34.67 -36.93
N ALA A 504 -25.45 -34.33 -38.11
CA ALA A 504 -24.67 -34.12 -39.33
C ALA A 504 -24.03 -32.71 -39.43
N HIS A 505 -24.25 -31.83 -38.46
CA HIS A 505 -23.72 -30.47 -38.51
C HIS A 505 -22.18 -30.47 -38.53
N SER A 506 -21.61 -29.67 -39.43
CA SER A 506 -20.17 -29.54 -39.68
C SER A 506 -19.30 -29.38 -38.41
N VAL A 507 -19.75 -28.57 -37.43
CA VAL A 507 -19.05 -28.35 -36.15
C VAL A 507 -19.07 -29.60 -35.25
N LEU A 508 -20.19 -30.33 -35.18
CA LEU A 508 -20.30 -31.56 -34.37
C LEU A 508 -19.39 -32.66 -34.93
N THR A 509 -19.39 -32.82 -36.25
CA THR A 509 -18.53 -33.78 -36.96
C THR A 509 -17.04 -33.44 -36.78
N TYR A 510 -16.67 -32.16 -36.86
CA TYR A 510 -15.30 -31.69 -36.61
C TYR A 510 -14.86 -31.87 -35.16
N LEU A 511 -15.75 -31.60 -34.20
CA LEU A 511 -15.49 -31.82 -32.78
C LEU A 511 -15.46 -33.31 -32.42
N ARG A 512 -16.08 -34.17 -33.23
CA ARG A 512 -16.33 -35.61 -32.99
C ARG A 512 -17.16 -35.83 -31.74
N VAL A 513 -18.23 -35.06 -31.57
CA VAL A 513 -19.14 -35.17 -30.43
C VAL A 513 -20.58 -35.39 -30.90
N PRO A 514 -21.36 -36.23 -30.21
CA PRO A 514 -22.74 -36.52 -30.59
C PRO A 514 -23.71 -35.37 -30.25
N ASP A 515 -23.34 -34.52 -29.28
CA ASP A 515 -24.14 -33.38 -28.82
C ASP A 515 -23.22 -32.24 -28.36
N LEU A 516 -23.56 -31.01 -28.72
CA LEU A 516 -22.87 -29.78 -28.28
C LEU A 516 -22.88 -29.65 -26.75
N ARG A 517 -23.88 -30.19 -26.05
CA ARG A 517 -23.95 -30.19 -24.58
C ARG A 517 -22.78 -30.91 -23.90
N SER A 518 -22.05 -31.75 -24.65
CA SER A 518 -20.80 -32.36 -24.18
C SER A 518 -19.66 -31.34 -24.05
N THR A 519 -19.72 -30.26 -24.84
CA THR A 519 -18.66 -29.25 -25.02
C THR A 519 -19.03 -27.89 -24.42
N VAL A 520 -20.32 -27.56 -24.30
CA VAL A 520 -20.79 -26.32 -23.68
C VAL A 520 -21.73 -26.58 -22.50
N THR A 521 -21.72 -25.67 -21.52
CA THR A 521 -22.59 -25.71 -20.33
C THR A 521 -24.04 -25.33 -20.63
N SER A 522 -24.29 -24.51 -21.64
CA SER A 522 -25.62 -24.21 -22.18
C SER A 522 -25.58 -23.93 -23.68
N LEU A 523 -26.70 -24.21 -24.35
CA LEU A 523 -26.92 -23.92 -25.77
C LEU A 523 -27.54 -22.52 -26.01
N GLU A 524 -27.96 -21.84 -24.94
CA GLU A 524 -28.58 -20.53 -25.03
C GLU A 524 -27.61 -19.49 -25.61
N GLY A 525 -28.03 -18.79 -26.67
CA GLY A 525 -27.21 -17.78 -27.35
C GLY A 525 -26.11 -18.36 -28.26
N CYS A 526 -25.77 -19.65 -28.13
CA CYS A 526 -24.83 -20.33 -29.01
C CYS A 526 -25.46 -20.80 -30.34
N LEU A 527 -26.79 -20.85 -30.41
CA LEU A 527 -27.53 -21.28 -31.59
C LEU A 527 -28.30 -20.08 -32.19
N GLN A 528 -28.15 -19.87 -33.50
CA GLN A 528 -28.95 -18.93 -34.27
C GLN A 528 -29.81 -19.69 -35.27
N ARG A 529 -31.14 -19.58 -35.17
CA ARG A 529 -32.04 -20.14 -36.19
C ARG A 529 -32.24 -19.14 -37.32
N ASN A 530 -31.96 -19.56 -38.56
CA ASN A 530 -32.30 -18.77 -39.73
C ASN A 530 -33.75 -19.07 -40.13
N ASN A 531 -34.67 -18.14 -39.85
CA ASN A 531 -36.11 -18.31 -40.09
C ASN A 531 -36.53 -18.26 -41.57
N ALA A 532 -35.62 -18.36 -42.54
CA ALA A 532 -35.93 -18.03 -43.93
C ALA A 532 -36.31 -19.23 -44.81
N VAL A 533 -35.48 -20.26 -45.02
CA VAL A 533 -35.80 -21.30 -46.06
C VAL A 533 -35.23 -22.71 -45.78
N SER A 534 -34.44 -22.92 -44.73
CA SER A 534 -33.91 -24.24 -44.37
C SER A 534 -33.84 -24.39 -42.86
N ASP A 535 -33.96 -25.61 -42.34
CA ASP A 535 -33.82 -25.98 -40.93
C ASP A 535 -32.36 -25.85 -40.43
N ASP A 536 -31.61 -24.90 -41.00
CA ASP A 536 -30.20 -24.66 -40.79
C ASP A 536 -30.00 -23.89 -39.48
N VAL A 537 -29.41 -24.58 -38.50
CA VAL A 537 -29.07 -24.04 -37.19
C VAL A 537 -27.64 -23.52 -37.24
N GLY A 538 -27.44 -22.20 -37.12
CA GLY A 538 -26.11 -21.61 -37.01
C GLY A 538 -25.49 -21.83 -35.62
N ILE A 539 -24.25 -22.31 -35.56
CA ILE A 539 -23.48 -22.51 -34.31
C ILE A 539 -22.42 -21.41 -34.14
N ASP A 540 -22.37 -20.81 -32.95
CA ASP A 540 -21.39 -19.78 -32.57
C ASP A 540 -19.93 -20.24 -32.79
N ALA A 541 -19.17 -19.45 -33.54
CA ALA A 541 -17.76 -19.72 -33.84
C ALA A 541 -16.87 -19.78 -32.59
N GLY A 542 -17.29 -19.15 -31.49
CA GLY A 542 -16.60 -19.19 -30.20
C GLY A 542 -16.49 -20.60 -29.58
N ILE A 543 -17.35 -21.55 -29.98
CA ILE A 543 -17.27 -22.94 -29.48
C ILE A 543 -15.94 -23.60 -29.88
N LEU A 544 -15.36 -23.18 -31.00
CA LEU A 544 -14.08 -23.71 -31.50
C LEU A 544 -12.88 -23.34 -30.61
N LEU A 545 -13.03 -22.38 -29.70
CA LEU A 545 -12.03 -22.09 -28.67
C LEU A 545 -11.78 -23.27 -27.73
N ALA A 546 -12.71 -24.23 -27.62
CA ALA A 546 -12.50 -25.47 -26.89
C ALA A 546 -11.25 -26.20 -27.41
N LYS A 547 -11.09 -26.29 -28.74
CA LYS A 547 -9.93 -26.89 -29.42
C LYS A 547 -8.82 -25.89 -29.79
N ASN A 548 -8.83 -24.68 -29.23
CA ASN A 548 -7.89 -23.61 -29.57
C ASN A 548 -7.90 -23.25 -31.07
N MET A 549 -9.08 -23.28 -31.71
CA MET A 549 -9.23 -22.89 -33.11
C MET A 549 -10.04 -21.61 -33.24
N LEU A 550 -9.73 -20.80 -34.27
CA LEU A 550 -10.40 -19.53 -34.55
C LEU A 550 -10.63 -19.38 -36.06
N GLN A 551 -11.79 -18.82 -36.42
CA GLN A 551 -12.10 -18.46 -37.80
C GLN A 551 -11.40 -17.16 -38.15
N VAL A 552 -10.56 -17.17 -39.19
CA VAL A 552 -9.74 -16.03 -39.57
C VAL A 552 -10.30 -15.32 -40.79
N SER A 553 -10.82 -16.11 -41.73
CA SER A 553 -11.48 -15.67 -42.95
C SER A 553 -12.70 -16.55 -43.22
N ASP A 554 -13.48 -16.18 -44.23
CA ASP A 554 -14.66 -16.96 -44.63
C ASP A 554 -14.31 -18.35 -45.20
N ALA A 555 -13.03 -18.56 -45.55
CA ALA A 555 -12.56 -19.79 -46.16
C ALA A 555 -11.64 -20.63 -45.26
N VAL A 556 -11.20 -20.10 -44.10
CA VAL A 556 -10.08 -20.69 -43.35
C VAL A 556 -10.21 -20.56 -41.83
N LEU A 557 -9.91 -21.67 -41.14
CA LEU A 557 -9.79 -21.80 -39.69
C LEU A 557 -8.34 -22.15 -39.30
N THR A 558 -7.79 -21.51 -38.27
CA THR A 558 -6.41 -21.76 -37.79
C THR A 558 -6.36 -21.92 -36.27
N ARG A 559 -5.21 -22.37 -35.74
CA ARG A 559 -4.96 -22.43 -34.29
C ARG A 559 -4.78 -21.03 -33.70
N THR A 560 -5.28 -20.80 -32.50
CA THR A 560 -5.15 -19.50 -31.79
C THR A 560 -3.69 -19.04 -31.60
N SER A 561 -2.73 -19.98 -31.59
CA SER A 561 -1.28 -19.68 -31.56
C SER A 561 -0.77 -18.99 -32.83
N ASN A 562 -1.44 -19.19 -33.96
CA ASN A 562 -1.02 -18.67 -35.26
C ASN A 562 -1.64 -17.30 -35.57
N VAL A 563 -2.70 -16.92 -34.84
CA VAL A 563 -3.49 -15.71 -35.12
C VAL A 563 -2.69 -14.42 -34.87
N GLN A 564 -1.67 -14.45 -34.01
CA GLN A 564 -0.78 -13.31 -33.78
C GLN A 564 -0.10 -12.82 -35.08
N TYR A 565 0.29 -13.74 -35.96
CA TYR A 565 0.92 -13.40 -37.23
C TYR A 565 -0.09 -12.80 -38.20
N GLU A 566 -1.36 -13.21 -38.13
CA GLU A 566 -2.43 -12.67 -38.97
C GLU A 566 -2.83 -11.26 -38.54
N LEU A 567 -2.82 -10.97 -37.25
CA LEU A 567 -3.03 -9.60 -36.74
C LEU A 567 -1.97 -8.65 -37.28
N ILE A 568 -0.70 -9.05 -37.22
CA ILE A 568 0.41 -8.26 -37.77
C ILE A 568 0.24 -8.11 -39.29
N TYR A 569 -0.08 -9.19 -39.99
CA TYR A 569 -0.32 -9.17 -41.44
C TYR A 569 -1.43 -8.19 -41.86
N ARG A 570 -2.50 -8.04 -41.06
CA ARG A 570 -3.58 -7.06 -41.30
C ARG A 570 -3.12 -5.62 -41.13
N LEU A 571 -2.16 -5.35 -40.24
CA LEU A 571 -1.64 -4.00 -39.97
C LEU A 571 -0.60 -3.52 -40.99
N ILE A 572 0.00 -4.43 -41.76
CA ILE A 572 0.98 -4.06 -42.79
C ILE A 572 0.26 -3.37 -43.96
N PRO A 573 0.65 -2.13 -44.35
CA PRO A 573 -0.09 -1.38 -45.38
C PRO A 573 0.27 -1.80 -46.82
N THR A 574 1.51 -2.18 -47.11
CA THR A 574 1.96 -2.42 -48.49
C THR A 574 2.01 -3.91 -48.85
N ALA A 575 1.64 -4.22 -50.10
CA ALA A 575 1.60 -5.60 -50.60
C ALA A 575 2.98 -6.29 -50.62
N PHE A 576 4.05 -5.52 -50.83
CA PHE A 576 5.42 -6.02 -50.79
C PHE A 576 5.81 -6.49 -49.37
N LEU A 577 5.59 -5.65 -48.35
CA LEU A 577 5.85 -6.01 -46.95
C LEU A 577 4.98 -7.16 -46.49
N LYS A 578 3.72 -7.24 -46.96
CA LYS A 578 2.83 -8.39 -46.68
C LYS A 578 3.40 -9.69 -47.23
N ARG A 579 3.85 -9.71 -48.49
CA ARG A 579 4.45 -10.91 -49.10
C ARG A 579 5.75 -11.30 -48.40
N PHE A 580 6.62 -10.34 -48.11
CA PHE A 580 7.86 -10.57 -47.38
C PHE A 580 7.58 -11.17 -46.00
N TYR A 581 6.75 -10.53 -45.18
CA TYR A 581 6.36 -11.05 -43.86
C TYR A 581 5.71 -12.44 -43.95
N SER A 582 4.81 -12.65 -44.91
CA SER A 582 4.18 -13.95 -45.15
C SER A 582 5.20 -15.04 -45.50
N SER A 583 6.26 -14.70 -46.23
CA SER A 583 7.33 -15.66 -46.55
C SER A 583 8.21 -15.97 -45.34
N THR A 584 8.47 -14.98 -44.47
CA THR A 584 9.26 -15.13 -43.24
C THR A 584 8.57 -15.99 -42.19
N VAL A 585 7.24 -15.82 -42.04
CA VAL A 585 6.45 -16.59 -41.07
C VAL A 585 6.28 -18.05 -41.50
N GLY A 586 6.29 -18.33 -42.81
CA GLY A 586 6.13 -19.67 -43.37
C GLY A 586 4.67 -20.09 -43.52
N SER A 587 4.47 -21.35 -43.95
CA SER A 587 3.14 -21.93 -44.16
C SER A 587 2.54 -22.45 -42.84
N MET A 588 1.25 -22.20 -42.60
CA MET A 588 0.53 -22.65 -41.40
C MET A 588 -0.50 -23.70 -41.75
N LEU A 589 -0.73 -24.64 -40.84
CA LEU A 589 -1.82 -25.60 -40.95
C LEU A 589 -3.16 -24.90 -40.77
N VAL A 590 -4.03 -25.06 -41.76
CA VAL A 590 -5.37 -24.51 -41.75
C VAL A 590 -6.42 -25.55 -42.12
N VAL A 591 -7.65 -25.36 -41.65
CA VAL A 591 -8.82 -26.16 -42.02
C VAL A 591 -9.71 -25.30 -42.92
N HIS A 592 -10.16 -25.86 -44.05
CA HIS A 592 -10.95 -25.09 -45.02
C HIS A 592 -12.41 -25.00 -44.59
N ILE A 593 -13.01 -23.85 -44.89
CA ILE A 593 -14.44 -23.57 -44.71
C ILE A 593 -15.02 -23.38 -46.10
N GLU A 594 -16.10 -24.09 -46.40
CA GLU A 594 -16.83 -23.95 -47.66
C GLU A 594 -18.30 -23.67 -47.35
N LYS A 595 -18.86 -22.59 -47.89
CA LYS A 595 -20.27 -22.20 -47.67
C LYS A 595 -20.68 -22.15 -46.17
N ARG A 596 -19.78 -21.68 -45.30
CA ARG A 596 -19.95 -21.64 -43.82
C ARG A 596 -20.01 -23.00 -43.11
N ALA A 597 -19.71 -24.10 -43.80
CA ALA A 597 -19.50 -25.41 -43.20
C ALA A 597 -18.01 -25.72 -43.06
N LEU A 598 -17.62 -26.30 -41.92
CA LEU A 598 -16.26 -26.80 -41.70
C LEU A 598 -16.02 -28.05 -42.55
N THR A 599 -15.00 -28.02 -43.41
CA THR A 599 -14.56 -29.20 -44.15
C THR A 599 -13.59 -30.04 -43.31
N HIS A 600 -13.49 -31.34 -43.59
CA HIS A 600 -12.50 -32.22 -42.96
C HIS A 600 -11.11 -32.12 -43.62
N VAL A 601 -10.93 -31.21 -44.58
CA VAL A 601 -9.70 -31.04 -45.33
C VAL A 601 -8.82 -30.02 -44.62
N SER A 602 -7.58 -30.39 -44.33
CA SER A 602 -6.55 -29.48 -43.82
C SER A 602 -5.43 -29.33 -44.83
N SER A 603 -4.90 -28.12 -45.01
CA SER A 603 -3.72 -27.87 -45.84
C SER A 603 -2.77 -26.87 -45.17
N TYR A 604 -1.54 -26.81 -45.65
CA TYR A 604 -0.61 -25.75 -45.29
C TYR A 604 -0.78 -24.58 -46.26
N LYS A 605 -0.99 -23.37 -45.73
CA LYS A 605 -1.12 -22.13 -46.52
C LYS A 605 -0.22 -21.03 -45.98
N TYR A 606 0.30 -20.18 -46.86
CA TYR A 606 0.94 -18.93 -46.45
C TYR A 606 -0.12 -17.87 -46.08
N LEU A 607 0.24 -16.89 -45.24
CA LEU A 607 -0.69 -15.84 -44.79
C LEU A 607 -1.39 -15.10 -45.94
N HIS A 608 -0.69 -14.86 -47.06
CA HIS A 608 -1.25 -14.20 -48.23
C HIS A 608 -2.26 -15.07 -49.03
N GLU A 609 -2.28 -16.39 -48.81
CA GLU A 609 -3.18 -17.36 -49.46
C GLU A 609 -4.45 -17.65 -48.64
N MET A 610 -4.51 -17.15 -47.40
CA MET A 610 -5.63 -17.40 -46.47
C MET A 610 -6.84 -16.49 -46.70
N GLY A 611 -6.80 -15.61 -47.70
CA GLY A 611 -7.92 -14.69 -48.00
C GLY A 611 -8.17 -13.65 -46.90
N ILE A 612 -7.12 -13.23 -46.19
CA ILE A 612 -7.22 -12.31 -45.05
C ILE A 612 -7.58 -10.90 -45.56
N GLY A 613 -8.79 -10.42 -45.22
CA GLY A 613 -9.24 -9.06 -45.51
C GLY A 613 -10.09 -8.87 -46.77
N GLY A 614 -10.49 -9.95 -47.46
CA GLY A 614 -11.20 -9.89 -48.75
C GLY A 614 -12.68 -10.29 -48.77
N GLY A 615 -13.37 -10.41 -47.62
CA GLY A 615 -14.76 -10.90 -47.55
C GLY A 615 -15.71 -10.00 -46.77
N ASP A 616 -17.02 -10.11 -47.07
CA ASP A 616 -18.13 -9.50 -46.33
C ASP A 616 -18.16 -10.04 -44.89
N GLY A 617 -17.44 -9.37 -43.98
CA GLY A 617 -17.48 -9.50 -42.52
C GLY A 617 -17.81 -10.88 -41.92
N LEU A 618 -16.84 -11.49 -41.24
CA LEU A 618 -16.98 -12.75 -40.48
C LEU A 618 -18.36 -12.90 -39.83
N SER A 619 -19.14 -13.87 -40.32
CA SER A 619 -20.53 -14.06 -39.91
C SER A 619 -20.69 -14.44 -38.44
N GLY A 620 -19.64 -15.00 -37.82
CA GLY A 620 -19.61 -15.41 -36.42
C GLY A 620 -20.34 -16.73 -36.12
N TYR A 621 -20.96 -17.36 -37.13
CA TYR A 621 -21.73 -18.60 -37.00
C TYR A 621 -21.43 -19.57 -38.15
N PHE A 622 -21.36 -20.87 -37.85
CA PHE A 622 -21.19 -21.97 -38.81
C PHE A 622 -22.52 -22.68 -39.07
N VAL A 623 -22.71 -23.21 -40.27
CA VAL A 623 -23.90 -24.00 -40.67
C VAL A 623 -23.50 -25.46 -40.95
#